data_AF-A0A3P7JCE3-F1
#
_entry.id   AF-A0A3P7JCE3-F1
#
_cell.length_a   1.000
_cell.length_b   1.000
_cell.length_c   1.000
_cell.angle_alpha   90.00
_cell.angle_beta   90.00
_cell.angle_gamma   90.00
#
_symmetry.space_group_name_H-M   'P 1'
#
loop_
_entity.id
_entity.type
_entity.pdbx_description
1 polymer ?
#
loop_
_entity_poly.entity_id
_entity_poly.type
_entity_poly.pdbx_seq_one_letter_code
_entity_poly.pdbx_strand_id
1 'polypeptide(L)'
;MIRPGADVTVTVRTVSLAKSTICLGLKATKRSIIDAGGKEDNLNVVIADITDALGRENIITSTIQKWGKIDILVNNAGGLLRDEHGSGGISADAEVLKKTMDLNVYRC
;
A
#
# COMPACT_ATOMS: atom_id res chain seq x y z
N MET A 1 -7.92 14.13 2.77
CA MET A 1 -8.61 14.98 1.77
C MET A 1 -7.66 15.18 0.59
N ILE A 2 -7.98 14.64 -0.59
CA ILE A 2 -7.19 14.88 -1.81
C ILE A 2 -7.47 16.31 -2.26
N ARG A 3 -6.42 17.08 -2.56
CA ARG A 3 -6.59 18.42 -3.14
C ARG A 3 -6.74 18.28 -4.66
N PRO A 4 -7.60 19.08 -5.31
CA PRO A 4 -7.68 19.09 -6.77
C PRO A 4 -6.30 19.31 -7.41
N GLY A 5 -5.99 18.49 -8.43
CA GLY A 5 -4.72 18.56 -9.15
C GLY A 5 -3.52 17.88 -8.47
N ALA A 6 -3.70 17.23 -7.31
CA ALA A 6 -2.63 16.45 -6.71
C ALA A 6 -2.30 15.20 -7.53
N ASP A 7 -1.01 14.94 -7.72
CA ASP A 7 -0.50 13.68 -8.26
C ASP A 7 -0.33 12.67 -7.13
N VAL A 8 -0.86 11.47 -7.31
CA VAL A 8 -0.98 10.48 -6.23
C VAL A 8 -0.48 9.13 -6.70
N THR A 9 0.49 8.58 -5.98
CA THR A 9 0.82 7.15 -6.04
C THR A 9 0.09 6.41 -4.93
N VAL A 10 -0.62 5.34 -5.28
CA VAL A 10 -1.25 4.42 -4.33
C VAL A 10 -0.65 3.04 -4.48
N THR A 11 -0.30 2.41 -3.36
CA THR A 11 0.17 1.03 -3.32
C THR A 11 -0.77 0.12 -2.55
N VAL A 12 -0.87 -1.13 -3.01
CA VAL A 12 -1.63 -2.19 -2.35
C VAL A 12 -0.89 -3.53 -2.48
N ARG A 13 -0.88 -4.32 -1.40
CA ARG A 13 -0.51 -5.74 -1.46
C ARG A 13 -1.71 -6.50 -2.03
N THR A 14 -1.67 -6.90 -3.30
CA THR A 14 -2.73 -7.75 -3.86
C THR A 14 -2.31 -9.22 -3.79
N VAL A 15 -3.06 -10.02 -3.04
CA VAL A 15 -3.12 -11.49 -3.17
C VAL A 15 -4.49 -11.84 -3.75
N SER A 16 -4.54 -12.12 -5.04
CA SER A 16 -5.63 -12.88 -5.66
C SER A 16 -5.04 -13.64 -6.84
N LEU A 17 -4.96 -14.96 -6.70
CA LEU A 17 -4.52 -15.90 -7.74
C LEU A 17 -5.49 -15.96 -8.93
N ALA A 18 -6.64 -15.28 -8.86
CA ALA A 18 -7.54 -15.13 -10.00
C ALA A 18 -7.18 -13.86 -10.79
N LYS A 19 -6.59 -14.04 -11.97
CA LYS A 19 -6.24 -12.99 -12.95
C LYS A 19 -7.41 -12.08 -13.40
N SER A 20 -8.63 -12.28 -12.91
CA SER A 20 -9.81 -11.45 -13.19
C SER A 20 -10.30 -10.59 -12.01
N THR A 21 -9.75 -10.77 -10.81
CA THR A 21 -10.14 -10.00 -9.61
C THR A 21 -9.04 -8.99 -9.27
N ILE A 22 -8.83 -8.00 -10.14
CA ILE A 22 -8.25 -6.74 -9.67
C ILE A 22 -9.27 -6.16 -8.66
N CYS A 23 -8.83 -6.17 -7.41
CA CYS A 23 -9.55 -6.04 -6.15
C CYS A 23 -10.58 -4.90 -6.15
N LEU A 24 -11.81 -5.19 -5.72
CA LEU A 24 -12.88 -4.20 -5.51
C LEU A 24 -12.40 -3.00 -4.68
N GLY A 25 -11.53 -3.24 -3.69
CA GLY A 25 -10.95 -2.18 -2.86
C GLY A 25 -10.12 -1.18 -3.66
N LEU A 26 -9.28 -1.63 -4.60
CA LEU A 26 -8.47 -0.73 -5.43
C LEU A 26 -9.35 0.10 -6.38
N LYS A 27 -10.38 -0.53 -6.97
CA LYS A 27 -11.36 0.17 -7.81
C LYS A 27 -12.13 1.22 -7.01
N ALA A 28 -12.54 0.89 -5.78
CA ALA A 28 -13.20 1.81 -4.87
C ALA A 28 -12.28 2.99 -4.49
N THR A 29 -11.03 2.73 -4.13
CA THR A 29 -10.05 3.79 -3.83
C THR A 29 -9.83 4.72 -5.02
N LYS A 30 -9.66 4.16 -6.23
CA LYS A 30 -9.54 4.96 -7.46
C LYS A 30 -10.76 5.86 -7.65
N ARG A 31 -11.96 5.32 -7.47
CA ARG A 31 -13.22 6.08 -7.56
C ARG A 31 -13.26 7.20 -6.53
N SER A 32 -12.96 6.92 -5.26
CA SER A 32 -12.95 7.93 -4.20
C SER A 32 -11.96 9.07 -4.45
N ILE A 33 -10.81 8.80 -5.09
CA ILE A 33 -9.86 9.86 -5.45
C ILE A 33 -10.42 10.74 -6.58
N ILE A 34 -11.04 10.12 -7.60
CA ILE A 34 -11.67 10.86 -8.70
C ILE A 34 -12.83 11.72 -8.17
N ASP A 35 -13.69 11.15 -7.33
CA ASP A 35 -14.84 11.86 -6.75
C ASP A 35 -14.40 13.03 -5.84
N ALA A 36 -13.20 12.96 -5.28
CA ALA A 36 -12.58 14.04 -4.50
C ALA A 36 -11.89 15.13 -5.38
N GLY A 37 -12.02 15.07 -6.70
CA GLY A 37 -11.44 16.03 -7.64
C GLY A 37 -10.05 15.66 -8.17
N GLY A 38 -9.59 14.44 -7.92
CA GLY A 38 -8.43 13.85 -8.61
C GLY A 38 -8.75 13.52 -10.08
N LYS A 39 -7.72 13.46 -10.91
CA LYS A 39 -7.83 13.02 -12.31
C LYS A 39 -7.22 11.63 -12.44
N GLU A 40 -7.76 10.83 -13.35
CA GLU A 40 -7.23 9.48 -13.60
C GLU A 40 -5.77 9.52 -14.07
N ASP A 41 -5.41 10.49 -14.90
CA ASP A 41 -4.04 10.69 -15.38
C ASP A 41 -3.06 10.97 -14.24
N ASN A 42 -3.53 11.64 -13.18
CA ASN A 42 -2.79 12.01 -11.97
C ASN A 42 -2.64 10.84 -10.97
N LEU A 43 -3.03 9.62 -11.36
CA LEU A 43 -2.90 8.42 -10.53
C LEU A 43 -1.77 7.52 -11.02
N ASN A 44 -0.91 7.08 -10.11
CA ASN A 44 0.00 5.97 -10.30
C ASN A 44 -0.40 4.84 -9.35
N VAL A 45 -0.70 3.65 -9.89
CA VAL A 45 -1.13 2.51 -9.07
C VAL A 45 -0.07 1.43 -9.16
N VAL A 46 0.51 1.08 -8.02
CA VAL A 46 1.60 0.10 -7.94
C VAL A 46 1.18 -1.05 -7.04
N ILE A 47 1.03 -2.24 -7.63
CA ILE A 47 0.80 -3.47 -6.85
C ILE A 47 2.14 -3.92 -6.30
N ALA A 48 2.31 -3.83 -4.99
CA ALA A 48 3.55 -4.17 -4.32
C ALA A 48 3.30 -4.53 -2.86
N ASP A 49 4.17 -5.39 -2.32
CA ASP A 49 4.26 -5.65 -0.91
C ASP A 49 5.31 -4.72 -0.29
N ILE A 50 4.91 -3.87 0.66
CA ILE A 50 5.85 -2.93 1.30
C ILE A 50 6.90 -3.63 2.16
N THR A 51 6.65 -4.87 2.59
CA THR A 51 7.67 -5.66 3.30
C THR A 51 8.75 -6.19 2.35
N ASP A 52 8.49 -6.23 1.05
CA ASP A 52 9.45 -6.59 0.00
C ASP A 52 10.29 -5.39 -0.46
N ALA A 53 11.60 -5.57 -0.58
CA ALA A 53 12.51 -4.49 -0.94
C ALA A 53 12.34 -4.05 -2.41
N LEU A 54 12.17 -5.00 -3.33
CA LEU A 54 11.96 -4.70 -4.75
C LEU A 54 10.60 -4.04 -4.98
N GLY A 55 9.57 -4.47 -4.25
CA GLY A 55 8.28 -3.80 -4.20
C GLY A 55 8.40 -2.33 -3.79
N ARG A 56 9.15 -2.02 -2.73
CA ARG A 56 9.41 -0.64 -2.31
C ARG A 56 10.16 0.17 -3.36
N GLU A 57 11.20 -0.40 -3.96
CA GLU A 57 11.95 0.25 -5.03
C GLU A 57 11.06 0.58 -6.23
N ASN A 58 10.18 -0.33 -6.65
CA ASN A 58 9.25 -0.09 -7.76
C ASN A 58 8.26 1.04 -7.44
N ILE A 59 7.76 1.13 -6.19
CA ILE A 59 6.89 2.23 -5.76
C ILE A 59 7.62 3.57 -5.93
N ILE A 60 8.86 3.67 -5.45
CA ILE A 60 9.64 4.92 -5.50
C ILE A 60 9.99 5.26 -6.94
N THR A 61 10.60 4.33 -7.68
CA THR A 61 11.11 4.57 -9.04
C THR A 61 9.99 4.95 -10.01
N SER A 62 8.86 4.23 -10.02
CA SER A 62 7.71 4.59 -10.87
C SER A 62 7.10 5.95 -10.52
N THR A 63 7.08 6.30 -9.23
CA THR A 63 6.58 7.61 -8.76
C THR A 63 7.48 8.74 -9.24
N ILE A 64 8.80 8.60 -9.07
CA ILE A 64 9.78 9.58 -9.54
C ILE A 64 9.79 9.67 -11.06
N GLN A 65 9.69 8.56 -11.78
CA GLN A 65 9.61 8.57 -13.24
C GLN A 65 8.39 9.31 -13.76
N LYS A 66 7.24 9.18 -13.09
CA LYS A 66 5.99 9.81 -13.52
C LYS A 66 5.88 11.28 -13.10
N TRP A 67 6.33 11.62 -11.89
CA TRP A 67 6.07 12.93 -11.27
C TRP A 67 7.33 13.77 -11.01
N GLY A 68 8.52 13.18 -11.16
CA GLY A 68 9.82 13.82 -10.92
C GLY A 68 10.23 13.97 -9.45
N LYS A 69 9.30 13.86 -8.49
CA LYS A 69 9.56 14.02 -7.05
C LYS A 69 8.50 13.34 -6.18
N ILE A 70 8.74 13.30 -4.88
CA ILE A 70 7.76 12.93 -3.84
C ILE A 70 7.69 14.09 -2.84
N ASP A 71 6.55 14.77 -2.78
CA ASP A 71 6.34 15.88 -1.83
C ASP A 71 5.88 15.39 -0.46
N ILE A 72 5.06 14.34 -0.41
CA ILE A 72 4.46 13.79 0.81
C ILE A 72 4.49 12.26 0.75
N LEU A 73 5.00 11.64 1.80
CA LEU A 73 4.89 10.20 2.02
C LEU A 73 3.89 9.93 3.15
N VAL A 74 2.84 9.17 2.84
CA VAL A 74 1.88 8.69 3.85
C VAL A 74 2.15 7.21 4.12
N ASN A 75 2.85 6.90 5.21
CA ASN A 75 3.07 5.52 5.64
C ASN A 75 1.84 4.99 6.39
N ASN A 76 0.78 4.64 5.64
CA ASN A 76 -0.46 4.08 6.18
C ASN A 76 -0.55 2.55 5.98
N ALA A 77 0.54 1.89 5.61
CA ALA A 77 0.58 0.43 5.66
C ALA A 77 0.64 0.01 7.13
N GLY A 78 -0.36 -0.75 7.58
CA GLY A 78 -0.41 -1.20 8.96
C GLY A 78 -1.32 -2.41 9.13
N GLY A 79 -0.99 -3.25 10.11
CA GLY A 79 -1.79 -4.43 10.39
C GLY A 79 -1.44 -5.08 11.73
N LEU A 80 -2.42 -5.78 12.28
CA LEU A 80 -2.24 -6.73 13.39
C LEU A 80 -2.42 -8.13 12.83
N LEU A 81 -1.32 -8.86 12.66
CA LEU A 81 -1.39 -10.26 12.27
C LEU A 81 -1.78 -11.10 13.47
N ARG A 82 -2.48 -12.20 13.18
CA ARG A 82 -2.87 -13.19 14.18
C ARG A 82 -2.26 -14.53 13.83
N ASP A 83 -1.90 -15.29 14.85
CA ASP A 83 -1.45 -16.66 14.71
C ASP A 83 -2.61 -17.63 14.44
N GLU A 84 -2.30 -18.92 14.34
CA GLU A 84 -3.28 -19.99 14.10
C GLU A 84 -4.31 -20.14 15.23
N HIS A 85 -3.99 -19.66 16.43
CA HIS A 85 -4.89 -19.61 17.58
C HIS A 85 -5.73 -18.32 17.65
N GLY A 86 -5.50 -17.39 16.72
CA GLY A 86 -6.17 -16.10 16.67
C GLY A 86 -5.59 -15.04 17.62
N SER A 87 -4.45 -15.33 18.28
CA SER A 87 -3.75 -14.40 19.17
C SER A 87 -2.95 -13.38 18.37
N GLY A 88 -2.80 -12.18 18.91
CA GLY A 88 -2.11 -11.06 18.27
C GLY A 88 -1.17 -10.34 19.24
N GLY A 89 -0.33 -9.44 18.70
CA GLY A 89 0.59 -8.65 19.51
C GLY A 89 1.57 -9.53 20.27
N ILE A 90 1.79 -9.24 21.55
CA ILE A 90 2.72 -10.02 22.40
C ILE A 90 2.22 -11.41 22.76
N SER A 91 0.93 -11.69 22.53
CA SER A 91 0.33 -13.00 22.80
C SER A 91 0.42 -13.95 21.61
N ALA A 92 0.88 -13.45 20.45
CA ALA A 92 1.07 -14.27 19.27
C ALA A 92 2.43 -14.96 19.28
N ASP A 93 2.56 -15.99 18.44
CA ASP A 93 3.86 -16.60 18.16
C ASP A 93 4.91 -15.56 17.73
N ALA A 94 6.16 -15.79 18.14
CA ALA A 94 7.26 -14.87 17.87
C ALA A 94 7.42 -14.56 16.37
N GLU A 95 7.13 -15.52 15.50
CA GLU A 95 7.15 -15.32 14.05
C GLU A 95 6.06 -14.35 13.58
N VAL A 96 4.84 -14.46 14.12
CA VAL A 96 3.71 -13.59 13.79
C VAL A 96 3.92 -12.18 14.34
N LEU A 97 4.47 -12.08 15.55
CA LEU A 97 4.88 -10.80 16.12
C LEU A 97 5.96 -10.15 15.25
N LYS A 98 6.99 -10.91 14.82
CA LYS A 98 8.03 -10.40 13.92
C LYS A 98 7.43 -9.88 12.61
N LYS A 99 6.55 -10.65 11.97
CA LYS A 99 5.87 -10.24 10.72
C LYS A 99 5.03 -8.96 10.92
N THR A 100 4.39 -8.81 12.08
CA THR A 100 3.63 -7.61 12.43
C THR A 100 4.55 -6.40 12.56
N MET A 101 5.70 -6.57 13.21
CA MET A 101 6.69 -5.50 13.35
C MET A 101 7.40 -5.18 12.04
N ASP A 102 7.66 -6.16 11.18
CA ASP A 102 8.23 -5.95 9.83
C ASP A 102 7.29 -5.12 8.95
N LEU A 103 5.97 -5.26 9.12
CA LEU A 103 4.96 -4.46 8.42
C LEU A 103 4.88 -3.02 8.94
N ASN A 104 4.94 -2.85 10.26
CA ASN A 104 4.59 -1.58 10.91
C ASN A 104 5.81 -0.69 11.25
N VAL A 105 6.96 -1.29 11.58
CA VAL A 105 8.07 -0.59 12.27
C VAL A 105 9.44 -0.87 11.67
N TYR A 106 9.84 -2.14 11.55
CA TYR A 106 11.26 -2.51 11.49
C TYR A 106 11.98 -2.22 10.17
N ARG A 107 11.34 -1.65 9.16
CA ARG A 107 11.99 -1.43 7.86
C ARG A 107 12.02 0.03 7.41
N CYS A 108 13.23 0.60 7.56
CA CYS A 108 13.80 1.63 6.70
C CYS A 108 14.63 0.94 5.62
#